data_AF-A0A1G8CDS4-F1
#
_entry.id   AF-A0A1G8CDS4-F1
#
_cell.length_a   1.000
_cell.length_b   1.000
_cell.length_c   1.000
_cell.angle_alpha   90.00
_cell.angle_beta   90.00
_cell.angle_gamma   90.00
#
_symmetry.space_group_name_H-M   'P 1'
#
loop_
_entity.id
_entity.type
_entity.pdbx_description
1 polymer ?
#
loop_
_entity_poly.entity_id
_entity_poly.type
_entity_poly.pdbx_seq_one_letter_code
_entity_poly.pdbx_strand_id
1 'polypeptide(L)'
;MTWLSPSGEEMTTEQWQDGNTKCFGMLLDGRAQETGIKRRGSDATMLLVYNAHHDVVTFTLPAVADGLSRLGLIDTNQPDARMVEFEFGHAYAVTGRSLLVFGLANDNIATRRLQQGLGALLDVADTPLSG
;
A
#
# COMPACT_ATOMS: atom_id res chain seq x y z
N MET A 1 -14.07 -3.39 2.68
CA MET A 1 -13.50 -2.65 1.52
C MET A 1 -14.15 -1.29 1.51
N THR A 2 -13.34 -0.23 1.36
CA THR A 2 -13.82 1.16 1.36
C THR A 2 -13.21 1.90 0.18
N TRP A 3 -13.98 2.74 -0.49
CA TRP A 3 -13.51 3.55 -1.61
C TRP A 3 -13.29 4.98 -1.17
N LEU A 4 -12.16 5.56 -1.55
CA LEU A 4 -11.68 6.83 -1.03
C LEU A 4 -11.53 7.84 -2.15
N SER A 5 -11.94 9.07 -1.90
CA SER A 5 -11.63 10.19 -2.77
C SER A 5 -10.16 10.62 -2.60
N PRO A 6 -9.63 11.52 -3.43
CA PRO A 6 -8.27 12.06 -3.27
C PRO A 6 -8.01 12.74 -1.92
N SER A 7 -9.05 13.18 -1.18
CA SER A 7 -8.88 13.71 0.18
C SER A 7 -8.52 12.63 1.22
N GLY A 8 -8.59 11.35 0.85
CA GLY A 8 -8.42 10.22 1.77
C GLY A 8 -9.69 9.84 2.52
N GLU A 9 -10.80 10.55 2.30
CA GLU A 9 -12.11 10.25 2.90
C GLU A 9 -12.95 9.33 2.02
N GLU A 10 -13.92 8.63 2.62
CA GLU A 10 -14.85 7.77 1.88
C GLU A 10 -15.63 8.55 0.82
N MET A 11 -15.70 7.99 -0.38
CA MET A 11 -16.39 8.63 -1.50
C MET A 11 -17.89 8.78 -1.23
N THR A 12 -18.41 9.98 -1.42
CA THR A 12 -19.86 10.24 -1.34
C THR A 12 -20.59 9.75 -2.59
N THR A 13 -21.92 9.63 -2.51
CA THR A 13 -22.74 9.21 -3.67
C THR A 13 -22.59 10.17 -4.85
N GLU A 14 -22.47 11.47 -4.58
CA GLU A 14 -22.29 12.50 -5.60
C GLU A 14 -20.96 12.35 -6.32
N GLN A 15 -19.87 12.08 -5.57
CA GLN A 15 -18.55 11.85 -6.15
C GLN A 15 -18.49 10.56 -6.99
N TRP A 16 -19.26 9.54 -6.61
CA TRP A 16 -19.46 8.32 -7.40
C TRP A 16 -20.20 8.57 -8.71
N GLN A 17 -21.16 9.49 -8.70
CA GLN A 17 -21.96 9.83 -9.88
C GLN A 17 -21.27 10.86 -10.78
N ASP A 18 -20.20 11.51 -10.30
CA ASP A 18 -19.40 12.41 -11.12
C ASP A 18 -18.53 11.65 -12.11
N GLY A 19 -18.88 11.73 -13.39
CA GLY A 19 -18.12 11.14 -14.49
C GLY A 19 -16.70 11.68 -14.65
N ASN A 20 -16.35 12.79 -13.98
CA ASN A 20 -15.01 13.37 -13.95
C ASN A 20 -14.14 12.83 -12.81
N THR A 21 -14.68 12.01 -11.90
CA THR A 21 -13.87 11.33 -10.88
C THR A 21 -12.97 10.29 -11.56
N LYS A 22 -11.73 10.69 -11.83
CA LYS A 22 -10.70 9.86 -12.49
C LYS A 22 -9.59 9.40 -11.56
N CYS A 23 -9.57 9.87 -10.32
CA CYS A 23 -8.64 9.41 -9.30
C CYS A 23 -9.39 9.01 -8.03
N PHE A 24 -9.09 7.81 -7.53
CA PHE A 24 -9.72 7.25 -6.33
C PHE A 24 -8.80 6.21 -5.70
N GLY A 25 -9.04 5.94 -4.42
CA GLY A 25 -8.40 4.90 -3.64
C GLY A 25 -9.36 3.74 -3.35
N MET A 26 -8.81 2.54 -3.20
CA MET A 26 -9.51 1.36 -2.70
C MET A 26 -8.74 0.81 -1.50
N LEU A 27 -9.36 0.90 -0.32
CA LEU A 27 -8.83 0.36 0.92
C LEU A 27 -9.37 -1.06 1.13
N LEU A 28 -8.46 -2.02 1.10
CA LEU A 28 -8.72 -3.43 1.36
C LEU A 28 -8.26 -3.74 2.79
N ASP A 29 -9.20 -4.05 3.68
CA ASP A 29 -8.87 -4.48 5.04
C ASP A 29 -8.77 -6.01 5.06
N GLY A 30 -7.54 -6.52 5.08
CA GLY A 30 -7.27 -7.95 5.14
C GLY A 30 -7.72 -8.62 6.45
N ARG A 31 -7.98 -7.85 7.51
CA ARG A 31 -8.50 -8.38 8.79
C ARG A 31 -9.99 -8.71 8.71
N ALA A 32 -10.70 -8.21 7.70
CA ALA A 32 -12.10 -8.54 7.45
C ALA A 32 -12.19 -10.03 7.05
N GLN A 33 -12.63 -10.86 8.01
CA GLN A 33 -12.66 -12.32 7.94
C GLN A 33 -13.22 -12.88 6.62
N GLU A 34 -12.42 -13.72 5.93
CA GLU A 34 -12.96 -14.71 5.00
C GLU A 34 -13.71 -15.78 5.80
N THR A 35 -14.96 -16.08 5.44
CA THR A 35 -15.67 -17.27 5.92
C THR A 35 -15.03 -18.52 5.31
N GLY A 36 -13.89 -18.95 5.84
CA GLY A 36 -13.23 -20.20 5.44
C GLY A 36 -11.70 -20.06 5.30
N ILE A 37 -10.99 -20.83 6.13
CA ILE A 37 -9.53 -21.09 6.10
C ILE A 37 -8.64 -19.83 6.13
N LYS A 38 -8.17 -19.47 7.34
CA LYS A 38 -7.09 -18.50 7.56
C LYS A 38 -5.84 -18.87 6.74
N ARG A 39 -5.58 -18.17 5.64
CA ARG A 39 -4.26 -18.16 5.00
C ARG A 39 -3.33 -17.28 5.83
N ARG A 40 -2.12 -17.79 6.10
CA ARG A 40 -1.11 -17.22 7.03
C ARG A 40 -0.50 -15.85 6.61
N GLY A 41 -1.17 -15.12 5.71
CA GLY A 41 -0.84 -13.76 5.27
C GLY A 41 -2.07 -12.90 4.93
N SER A 42 -3.26 -13.28 5.40
CA SER A 42 -4.53 -12.61 5.05
C SER A 42 -4.76 -11.25 5.74
N ASP A 43 -4.11 -10.96 6.88
CA ASP A 43 -4.34 -9.73 7.67
C ASP A 43 -3.61 -8.48 7.14
N ALA A 44 -3.36 -8.37 5.82
CA ALA A 44 -2.69 -7.22 5.24
C ALA A 44 -3.70 -6.15 4.81
N THR A 45 -3.68 -4.98 5.44
CA THR A 45 -4.44 -3.82 4.98
C THR A 45 -3.68 -3.12 3.87
N MET A 46 -4.29 -2.99 2.69
CA MET A 46 -3.69 -2.38 1.51
C MET A 46 -4.52 -1.22 1.00
N LEU A 47 -3.86 -0.20 0.48
CA LEU A 47 -4.48 0.90 -0.25
C LEU A 47 -3.98 0.88 -1.69
N LEU A 48 -4.90 0.71 -2.63
CA LEU A 48 -4.63 0.88 -4.06
C LEU A 48 -5.08 2.29 -4.44
N VAL A 49 -4.23 3.06 -5.12
CA VAL A 49 -4.60 4.39 -5.63
C VAL A 49 -4.47 4.36 -7.14
N TYR A 50 -5.57 4.66 -7.82
CA TYR A 50 -5.62 4.66 -9.28
C TYR A 50 -5.87 6.08 -9.77
N ASN A 51 -5.08 6.53 -10.74
CA ASN A 51 -5.28 7.81 -11.41
C ASN A 51 -5.38 7.61 -12.92
N ALA A 52 -6.61 7.55 -13.44
CA ALA A 52 -6.89 7.57 -14.88
C ALA A 52 -6.81 8.97 -15.49
N HIS A 53 -6.72 10.02 -14.66
CA HIS A 53 -6.53 11.37 -15.16
C HIS A 53 -5.19 11.46 -15.93
N HIS A 54 -5.07 12.45 -16.81
CA HIS A 54 -3.87 12.64 -17.61
C HIS A 54 -2.79 13.47 -16.88
N ASP A 55 -3.15 14.12 -15.78
CA ASP A 55 -2.30 14.98 -14.97
C ASP A 55 -2.20 14.47 -13.52
N VAL A 56 -1.27 15.05 -12.76
CA VAL A 56 -1.01 14.75 -11.36
C VAL A 56 -2.23 15.07 -10.50
N VAL A 57 -2.56 14.16 -9.59
CA VAL A 57 -3.56 14.37 -8.53
C VAL A 57 -2.89 14.17 -7.19
N THR A 58 -3.08 15.12 -6.28
CA THR A 58 -2.63 14.96 -4.89
C THR A 58 -3.60 14.05 -4.14
N PHE A 59 -3.09 12.96 -3.58
CA PHE A 59 -3.85 11.99 -2.81
C PHE A 59 -3.36 11.96 -1.36
N THR A 60 -4.25 12.24 -0.41
CA THR A 60 -3.92 12.18 1.02
C THR A 60 -3.97 10.75 1.51
N LEU A 61 -2.87 10.26 2.08
CA LEU A 61 -2.79 8.89 2.59
C LEU A 61 -3.62 8.73 3.88
N PRO A 62 -4.69 7.92 3.90
CA PRO A 62 -5.60 7.81 5.03
C PRO A 62 -4.96 7.05 6.19
N ALA A 63 -5.26 7.50 7.40
CA ALA A 63 -5.03 6.73 8.62
C ALA A 63 -5.95 5.51 8.67
N VAL A 64 -5.49 4.44 9.32
CA VAL A 64 -6.30 3.24 9.61
C VAL A 64 -5.97 2.75 11.02
N ALA A 65 -6.97 2.16 11.68
CA ALA A 65 -6.81 1.61 13.01
C ALA A 65 -5.69 0.55 13.06
N ASP A 66 -4.89 0.58 14.12
CA ASP A 66 -3.75 -0.31 14.39
C ASP A 66 -2.59 -0.20 13.38
N GLY A 67 -2.55 0.90 12.63
CA GLY A 67 -1.48 1.23 11.70
C GLY A 67 -0.46 2.22 12.26
N LEU A 68 0.79 2.10 11.81
CA LEU A 68 1.84 3.09 12.12
C LEU A 68 2.07 4.05 10.94
N SER A 69 2.23 3.52 9.74
CA SER A 69 2.55 4.28 8.53
C SER A 69 2.06 3.55 7.28
N ARG A 70 2.15 4.21 6.12
CA ARG A 70 1.91 3.62 4.79
C ARG A 70 3.23 3.29 4.13
N LEU A 71 3.42 2.02 3.79
CA LEU A 71 4.58 1.56 3.06
C LEU A 71 4.29 1.54 1.55
N GLY A 72 5.06 2.29 0.75
CA GLY A 72 5.01 2.17 -0.71
C GLY A 72 5.54 0.81 -1.18
N LEU A 73 4.70 0.07 -1.91
CA LEU A 73 5.03 -1.26 -2.44
C LEU A 73 5.20 -1.24 -3.96
N ILE A 74 4.30 -0.53 -4.66
CA ILE A 74 4.31 -0.41 -6.12
C ILE A 74 3.99 1.03 -6.48
N ASP A 75 4.75 1.59 -7.41
CA ASP A 75 4.43 2.81 -8.16
C ASP A 75 4.76 2.54 -9.63
N THR A 76 3.74 2.48 -10.50
CA THR A 76 3.96 2.21 -11.93
C THR A 76 4.75 3.31 -12.64
N ASN A 77 4.83 4.50 -12.07
CA ASN A 77 5.63 5.60 -12.61
C ASN A 77 7.10 5.53 -12.18
N GLN A 78 7.40 4.77 -11.12
CA GLN A 78 8.76 4.59 -10.61
C GLN A 78 9.01 3.10 -10.29
N PRO A 79 9.03 2.23 -11.31
CA PRO A 79 9.08 0.77 -11.11
C PRO A 79 10.34 0.29 -10.37
N ASP A 80 11.44 1.05 -10.45
CA ASP A 80 12.72 0.72 -9.81
C ASP A 80 12.97 1.48 -8.50
N ALA A 81 12.00 2.29 -8.02
CA ALA A 81 12.16 3.02 -6.78
C ALA A 81 12.20 2.08 -5.57
N ARG A 82 12.99 2.47 -4.56
CA ARG A 82 13.03 1.75 -3.28
C ARG A 82 11.70 1.91 -2.55
N MET A 83 11.31 0.87 -1.81
CA MET A 83 10.16 0.93 -0.90
C MET A 83 10.44 1.93 0.23
N VAL A 84 9.56 2.92 0.40
CA VAL A 84 9.67 3.99 1.42
C VAL A 84 8.38 4.06 2.23
N GLU A 85 8.50 4.44 3.51
CA GLU A 85 7.36 4.66 4.40
C GLU A 85 6.92 6.12 4.39
N PHE A 86 5.61 6.32 4.51
CA PHE A 86 4.94 7.61 4.53
C PHE A 86 4.04 7.69 5.76
N GLU A 87 4.09 8.82 6.45
CA GLU A 87 3.17 9.12 7.54
C GLU A 87 1.71 9.16 7.04
N PHE A 88 0.76 8.92 7.94
CA PHE A 88 -0.63 9.22 7.63
C PHE A 88 -0.84 10.72 7.39
N GLY A 89 -1.78 11.05 6.52
CA GLY A 89 -2.00 12.42 6.06
C GLY A 89 -0.96 12.92 5.06
N HIS A 90 0.06 12.12 4.72
CA HIS A 90 1.00 12.50 3.67
C HIS A 90 0.26 12.74 2.34
N ALA A 91 0.52 13.89 1.74
CA ALA A 91 -0.03 14.28 0.44
C ALA A 91 0.86 13.75 -0.68
N TYR A 92 0.49 12.61 -1.26
CA TYR A 92 1.26 11.95 -2.31
C TYR A 92 0.88 12.49 -3.69
N ALA A 93 1.86 12.86 -4.50
CA ALA A 93 1.66 13.31 -5.88
C ALA A 93 1.50 12.10 -6.82
N VAL A 94 0.25 11.73 -7.12
CA VAL A 94 -0.07 10.60 -8.00
C VAL A 94 -0.04 11.05 -9.45
N THR A 95 0.95 10.61 -10.21
CA THR A 95 1.09 10.98 -11.62
C THR A 95 -0.07 10.48 -12.48
N GLY A 96 -0.29 11.12 -13.63
CA GLY A 96 -1.34 10.71 -14.56
C GLY A 96 -1.14 9.29 -15.06
N ARG A 97 -2.23 8.58 -15.33
CA ARG A 97 -2.22 7.19 -15.87
C ARG A 97 -1.39 6.22 -15.04
N SER A 98 -1.48 6.30 -13.71
CA SER A 98 -0.69 5.48 -12.80
C SER A 98 -1.54 4.65 -11.84
N LEU A 99 -0.91 3.61 -11.30
CA LEU A 99 -1.39 2.80 -10.20
C LEU A 99 -0.32 2.75 -9.11
N LEU A 100 -0.74 2.99 -7.88
CA LEU A 100 0.09 2.85 -6.70
C LEU A 100 -0.52 1.85 -5.73
N VAL A 101 0.35 1.14 -5.01
CA VAL A 101 -0.04 0.21 -3.95
C VAL A 101 0.75 0.53 -2.69
N PHE A 102 0.02 0.77 -1.61
CA PHE A 102 0.58 0.96 -0.28
C PHE A 102 0.14 -0.17 0.65
N GLY A 103 1.08 -0.74 1.39
CA GLY A 103 0.80 -1.62 2.52
C GLY A 103 0.66 -0.83 3.81
N LEU A 104 -0.08 -1.36 4.78
CA LEU A 104 -0.07 -0.85 6.14
C LEU A 104 1.16 -1.35 6.89
N ALA A 105 2.05 -0.46 7.34
CA ALA A 105 3.08 -0.85 8.29
C ALA A 105 2.42 -0.99 9.68
N ASN A 106 2.64 -2.15 10.30
CA ASN A 106 2.30 -2.43 11.69
C ASN A 106 3.48 -3.13 12.36
N ASP A 107 3.42 -3.30 13.68
CA ASP A 107 4.49 -3.93 14.46
C ASP A 107 4.90 -5.31 13.90
N ASN A 108 3.96 -6.06 13.30
CA ASN A 108 4.22 -7.38 12.72
C ASN A 108 5.07 -7.30 11.43
N ILE A 109 4.80 -6.32 10.56
CA ILE A 109 5.59 -6.11 9.33
C ILE A 109 6.94 -5.44 9.65
N ALA A 110 6.98 -4.48 10.57
CA ALA A 110 8.23 -3.88 11.04
C ALA A 110 9.13 -4.93 11.70
N THR A 111 8.56 -5.81 12.54
CA THR A 111 9.29 -6.95 13.14
C THR A 111 9.79 -7.93 12.07
N ARG A 112 9.00 -8.23 11.03
CA ARG A 112 9.47 -9.07 9.90
C ARG A 112 10.57 -8.41 9.10
N ARG A 113 10.54 -7.09 8.90
CA ARG A 113 11.64 -6.34 8.26
C ARG A 113 12.91 -6.37 9.08
N LEU A 114 12.81 -6.22 10.40
CA LEU A 114 13.94 -6.39 11.31
C LEU A 114 14.51 -7.82 11.26
N GLN A 115 13.63 -8.83 11.22
CA GLN A 115 14.03 -10.24 11.09
C GLN A 115 14.65 -10.55 9.72
N GLN A 116 14.10 -10.03 8.62
CA GLN A 116 14.66 -10.19 7.27
C GLN A 116 15.95 -9.38 7.08
N GLY A 117 16.09 -8.24 7.75
CA GLY A 117 17.34 -7.48 7.82
C GLY A 117 18.45 -8.22 8.56
N LEU A 118 18.11 -9.09 9.51
CA LEU A 118 19.05 -10.01 10.16
C LEU A 118 19.32 -11.28 9.32
N GLY A 119 18.32 -11.76 8.57
CA GLY A 119 18.44 -12.94 7.69
C GLY A 119 19.25 -12.68 6.41
N ALA A 120 19.22 -11.46 5.87
CA ALA A 120 20.04 -11.07 4.72
C ALA A 120 21.55 -10.99 5.02
N LEU A 121 21.95 -11.09 6.30
CA LEU A 121 23.34 -11.14 6.75
C LEU A 121 23.85 -12.57 7.03
N LEU A 122 23.04 -13.61 6.84
CA LEU A 122 23.44 -15.01 7.07
C LEU A 122 23.18 -15.99 5.91
N ASP A 123 22.59 -15.55 4.79
CA ASP A 123 22.22 -16.45 3.68
C ASP A 123 23.04 -16.28 2.37
N VAL A 124 24.19 -15.60 2.40
CA VAL A 124 25.11 -15.58 1.25
C VAL A 124 26.55 -15.88 1.69
N ALA A 125 27.01 -17.07 1.27
CA ALA A 125 28.40 -17.52 1.13
C ALA A 125 29.15 -17.98 2.39
N ASP A 126 28.94 -19.25 2.77
CA ASP A 126 30.06 -20.20 2.87
C ASP A 126 29.57 -21.65 2.97
N THR A 127 29.14 -22.22 1.83
CA THR A 127 29.24 -23.67 1.67
C THR A 127 29.75 -23.96 0.26
N PRO A 128 31.05 -24.26 0.08
CA PRO A 128 31.57 -24.68 -1.21
C PRO A 128 30.99 -26.06 -1.57
N LEU A 129 30.60 -26.23 -2.83
CA LEU A 129 30.19 -27.52 -3.38
C LEU A 129 31.42 -28.42 -3.49
N SER A 130 31.47 -29.48 -2.68
CA SER A 130 32.45 -30.56 -2.83
C SER A 130 32.22 -31.27 -4.17
N GLY A 131 33.24 -31.24 -5.04
CA GLY A 131 33.41 -32.21 -6.12
C GLY A 131 33.99 -33.52 -5.62
#